data_AF-A0A2R7S7C1-F1
#
_entry.id   AF-A0A2R7S7C1-F1
#
_cell.length_a   1.000
_cell.length_b   1.000
_cell.length_c   1.000
_cell.angle_alpha   90.00
_cell.angle_beta   90.00
_cell.angle_gamma   90.00
#
_symmetry.space_group_name_H-M   'P 1'
#
loop_
_entity.id
_entity.type
_entity.pdbx_description
1 polymer ?
#
loop_
_entity_poly.entity_id
_entity_poly.type
_entity_poly.pdbx_seq_one_letter_code
_entity_poly.pdbx_strand_id
1 'polypeptide(L)'
;VNSFSKYFGMTGWRLGWLVLPPALVPAIERLAQNLYICPSTLSQIAALACFQPEAIAEFERRRAVLKDRRDFIVPALSALGLTVPVAPDGAFYAWMDVSRHHADSWAFAHELLHKAQVALTPGRDFGLADPQRWMRLSFASSMDDLQEAVRRLGEVMA
;
A
#
# COMPACT_ATOMS: atom_id res chain seq x y z
N VAL A 1 -11.44 -2.30 -13.08
CA VAL A 1 -10.47 -1.17 -13.03
C VAL A 1 -9.12 -1.73 -12.67
N ASN A 2 -8.04 -1.38 -13.36
CA ASN A 2 -6.68 -1.82 -13.01
C ASN A 2 -5.63 -0.76 -13.40
N SER A 3 -4.38 -0.88 -12.93
CA SER A 3 -3.37 0.17 -13.06
C SER A 3 -1.94 -0.36 -13.18
N PHE A 4 -1.09 0.41 -13.88
CA PHE A 4 0.36 0.23 -13.90
C PHE A 4 1.06 0.73 -12.63
N SER A 5 0.33 1.37 -11.71
CA SER A 5 0.94 2.09 -10.58
C SER A 5 1.68 1.17 -9.59
N LYS A 6 1.16 -0.03 -9.33
CA LYS A 6 1.59 -0.87 -8.20
C LYS A 6 2.49 -2.02 -8.65
N TYR A 7 1.89 -3.07 -9.24
CA TYR A 7 2.63 -4.26 -9.69
C TYR A 7 3.78 -3.92 -10.65
N PHE A 8 3.50 -3.05 -11.62
CA PHE A 8 4.48 -2.63 -12.63
C PHE A 8 5.42 -1.49 -12.16
N GLY A 9 5.24 -0.97 -10.94
CA GLY A 9 6.10 0.09 -10.38
C GLY A 9 5.98 1.47 -11.03
N MET A 10 4.92 1.73 -11.81
CA MET A 10 4.78 2.97 -12.59
C MET A 10 3.86 4.00 -11.92
N THR A 11 3.95 4.20 -10.59
CA THR A 11 3.03 5.10 -9.85
C THR A 11 2.98 6.52 -10.43
N GLY A 12 4.13 7.11 -10.75
CA GLY A 12 4.24 8.46 -11.32
C GLY A 12 3.82 8.58 -12.80
N TRP A 13 3.63 7.47 -13.52
CA TRP A 13 3.37 7.47 -14.96
C TRP A 13 1.90 7.66 -15.34
N ARG A 14 1.01 7.58 -14.33
CA ARG A 14 -0.41 7.91 -14.45
C ARG A 14 -1.14 7.13 -15.54
N LEU A 15 -0.94 5.81 -15.57
CA LEU A 15 -1.58 4.92 -16.54
C LEU A 15 -2.35 3.77 -15.85
N GLY A 16 -3.50 3.44 -16.43
CA GLY A 16 -4.33 2.31 -16.06
C GLY A 16 -5.31 1.96 -17.17
N TRP A 17 -6.17 0.97 -16.92
CA TRP A 17 -7.14 0.52 -17.91
C TRP A 17 -8.45 0.05 -17.28
N LEU A 18 -9.48 0.00 -18.13
CA LEU A 18 -10.78 -0.53 -17.83
C LEU A 18 -11.07 -1.70 -18.75
N VAL A 19 -11.67 -2.76 -18.21
CA VAL A 19 -12.34 -3.80 -19.00
C VAL A 19 -13.82 -3.56 -18.79
N LEU A 20 -14.55 -3.30 -19.88
CA LEU A 20 -15.93 -2.81 -19.84
C LEU A 20 -16.85 -3.72 -20.64
N PRO A 21 -18.12 -3.89 -20.22
CA PRO A 21 -19.17 -4.39 -21.10
C PRO A 21 -19.24 -3.57 -22.39
N PRO A 22 -19.44 -4.18 -23.58
CA PRO A 22 -19.48 -3.45 -24.85
C PRO A 22 -20.44 -2.26 -24.86
N ALA A 23 -21.60 -2.40 -24.20
CA ALA A 23 -22.61 -1.35 -24.09
C ALA A 23 -22.12 -0.07 -23.37
N LEU A 24 -21.08 -0.16 -22.53
CA LEU A 24 -20.55 0.99 -21.79
C LEU A 24 -19.40 1.71 -22.53
N VAL A 25 -18.78 1.07 -23.52
CA VAL A 25 -17.61 1.63 -24.22
C VAL A 25 -17.91 3.01 -24.85
N PRO A 26 -19.01 3.21 -25.60
CA PRO A 26 -19.27 4.51 -26.22
C PRO A 26 -19.52 5.64 -25.22
N ALA A 27 -20.06 5.32 -24.03
CA ALA A 27 -20.29 6.31 -22.98
C ALA A 27 -18.96 6.72 -22.33
N ILE A 28 -18.12 5.75 -21.98
CA ILE A 28 -16.79 6.01 -21.41
C ILE A 28 -15.88 6.72 -22.40
N GLU A 29 -15.91 6.36 -23.69
CA GLU A 29 -15.13 7.04 -24.72
C GLU A 29 -15.50 8.52 -24.84
N ARG A 30 -16.81 8.85 -24.87
CA ARG A 30 -17.28 10.24 -24.89
C ARG A 30 -16.82 11.01 -23.64
N LEU A 31 -16.86 10.38 -22.47
CA LEU A 31 -16.32 11.01 -21.25
C LEU A 31 -14.82 11.24 -21.36
N ALA A 32 -14.05 10.27 -21.85
CA ALA A 32 -12.60 10.40 -22.04
C ALA A 32 -12.26 11.55 -22.99
N GLN A 33 -12.93 11.61 -24.16
CA GLN A 33 -12.75 12.66 -25.16
C GLN A 33 -12.96 14.07 -24.57
N ASN A 34 -13.97 14.24 -23.70
CA ASN A 34 -14.30 15.54 -23.12
C ASN A 34 -13.48 15.88 -21.86
N LEU A 35 -13.07 14.89 -21.06
CA LEU A 35 -12.38 15.13 -19.78
C LEU A 35 -10.86 15.21 -19.92
N TYR A 36 -10.27 14.40 -20.80
CA TYR A 36 -8.81 14.31 -20.90
C TYR A 36 -8.27 13.90 -22.28
N ILE A 37 -9.14 13.72 -23.29
CA ILE A 37 -8.84 13.33 -24.67
C ILE A 37 -8.24 11.92 -24.76
N CYS A 38 -7.01 11.74 -24.27
CA CYS A 38 -6.30 10.47 -24.23
C CYS A 38 -5.32 10.42 -23.04
N PRO A 39 -4.96 9.22 -22.54
CA PRO A 39 -3.91 9.11 -21.53
C PRO A 39 -2.54 9.44 -22.13
N SER A 40 -1.56 9.75 -21.27
CA SER A 40 -0.17 10.07 -21.67
C SER A 40 0.39 9.09 -22.71
N THR A 41 0.64 9.58 -23.93
CA THR A 41 1.19 8.79 -25.04
C THR A 41 2.53 8.18 -24.67
N LEU A 42 3.40 8.92 -23.98
CA LEU A 42 4.69 8.42 -23.50
C LEU A 42 4.50 7.22 -22.56
N SER A 43 3.56 7.33 -21.62
CA SER A 43 3.27 6.25 -20.67
C SER A 43 2.68 5.03 -21.38
N GLN A 44 1.80 5.23 -22.36
CA GLN A 44 1.21 4.14 -23.15
C GLN A 44 2.28 3.34 -23.90
N ILE A 45 3.22 4.03 -24.54
CA ILE A 45 4.33 3.37 -25.27
C ILE A 45 5.23 2.62 -24.29
N ALA A 46 5.64 3.24 -23.18
CA ALA A 46 6.49 2.62 -22.18
C ALA A 46 5.84 1.37 -21.55
N ALA A 47 4.52 1.41 -21.31
CA ALA A 47 3.79 0.31 -20.69
C ALA A 47 3.78 -0.99 -21.53
N LEU A 48 4.03 -0.92 -22.84
CA LEU A 48 4.15 -2.12 -23.67
C LEU A 48 5.37 -2.97 -23.25
N ALA A 49 6.45 -2.34 -22.77
CA ALA A 49 7.63 -3.05 -22.28
C ALA A 49 7.37 -3.83 -20.99
N CYS A 50 6.35 -3.46 -20.21
CA CYS A 50 5.99 -4.16 -18.98
C CYS A 50 5.51 -5.60 -19.19
N PHE A 51 5.14 -5.96 -20.43
CA PHE A 51 4.68 -7.30 -20.77
C PHE A 51 5.78 -8.19 -21.36
N GLN A 52 7.02 -7.70 -21.45
CA GLN A 52 8.16 -8.51 -21.86
C GLN A 52 8.53 -9.53 -20.75
N PRO A 53 9.00 -10.74 -21.10
CA PRO A 53 9.30 -11.79 -20.13
C PRO A 53 10.26 -11.34 -19.02
N GLU A 54 11.29 -10.56 -19.37
CA GLU A 54 12.31 -10.08 -18.42
C GLU A 54 11.71 -9.09 -17.42
N ALA A 55 10.80 -8.22 -17.89
CA ALA A 55 10.09 -7.28 -17.02
C ALA A 55 9.17 -8.01 -16.05
N ILE A 56 8.42 -9.00 -16.54
CA ILE A 56 7.53 -9.85 -15.71
C ILE A 56 8.34 -10.59 -14.65
N ALA A 57 9.49 -11.17 -15.00
CA ALA A 57 10.36 -11.85 -14.06
C ALA A 57 10.84 -10.91 -12.93
N GLU A 58 11.19 -9.68 -13.26
CA GLU A 58 11.57 -8.67 -12.25
C GLU A 58 10.39 -8.28 -11.34
N PHE A 59 9.17 -8.14 -11.88
CA PHE A 59 7.98 -7.85 -11.07
C PHE A 59 7.63 -8.99 -10.11
N GLU A 60 7.74 -10.24 -10.56
CA GLU A 60 7.53 -11.43 -9.74
C GLU A 60 8.60 -11.55 -8.64
N ARG A 61 9.86 -11.24 -8.95
CA ARG A 61 10.93 -11.14 -7.96
C ARG A 61 10.62 -10.09 -6.89
N ARG A 62 10.15 -8.90 -7.29
CA ARG A 62 9.72 -7.84 -6.35
C ARG A 62 8.52 -8.27 -5.49
N ARG A 63 7.57 -9.02 -6.07
CA ARG A 63 6.44 -9.59 -5.33
C ARG A 63 6.90 -10.55 -4.24
N ALA A 64 7.88 -11.41 -4.55
CA ALA A 64 8.48 -12.31 -3.56
C ALA A 64 9.16 -11.53 -2.42
N VAL A 65 9.92 -10.48 -2.73
CA VAL A 65 10.52 -9.61 -1.70
C VAL A 65 9.45 -8.96 -0.80
N LEU A 66 8.33 -8.51 -1.35
CA LEU A 66 7.22 -7.98 -0.54
C LEU A 66 6.58 -9.05 0.35
N LYS A 67 6.53 -10.31 -0.12
CA LYS A 67 6.08 -11.44 0.70
C LYS A 67 7.02 -11.66 1.88
N ASP A 68 8.34 -11.67 1.66
CA ASP A 68 9.31 -11.85 2.74
C ASP A 68 9.19 -10.73 3.80
N ARG A 69 8.98 -9.48 3.36
CA ARG A 69 8.73 -8.33 4.24
C ARG A 69 7.44 -8.48 5.04
N ARG A 70 6.36 -8.97 4.42
CA ARG A 70 5.10 -9.29 5.11
C ARG A 70 5.33 -10.36 6.19
N ASP A 71 6.04 -11.43 5.82
CA ASP A 71 6.29 -12.59 6.68
C ASP A 71 7.18 -12.21 7.89
N PHE A 72 7.99 -11.17 7.77
CA PHE A 72 8.70 -10.54 8.89
C PHE A 72 7.81 -9.60 9.72
N ILE A 73 7.16 -8.62 9.08
CA ILE A 73 6.55 -7.49 9.79
C ILE A 73 5.30 -7.88 10.57
N VAL A 74 4.49 -8.81 10.06
CA VAL A 74 3.22 -9.20 10.70
C VAL A 74 3.45 -9.89 12.06
N PRO A 75 4.34 -10.89 12.17
CA PRO A 75 4.72 -11.43 13.48
C PRO A 75 5.38 -10.40 14.40
N ALA A 76 6.26 -9.54 13.86
CA ALA A 76 6.95 -8.52 14.64
C ALA A 76 5.99 -7.51 15.29
N LEU A 77 5.00 -7.01 14.53
CA LEU A 77 3.95 -6.14 15.07
C LEU A 77 3.13 -6.84 16.15
N SER A 78 2.80 -8.12 15.93
CA SER A 78 2.03 -8.91 16.90
C SER A 78 2.79 -9.09 18.22
N ALA A 79 4.11 -9.27 18.17
CA ALA A 79 4.97 -9.35 19.35
C ALA A 79 5.02 -8.02 20.15
N LEU A 80 4.79 -6.89 19.49
CA LEU A 80 4.66 -5.57 20.12
C LEU A 80 3.24 -5.29 20.64
N GLY A 81 2.29 -6.21 20.50
CA GLY A 81 0.88 -6.00 20.88
C GLY A 81 0.03 -5.29 19.82
N LEU A 82 0.61 -4.96 18.65
CA LEU A 82 -0.09 -4.38 17.50
C LEU A 82 -0.63 -5.50 16.60
N THR A 83 -1.72 -6.12 17.02
CA THR A 83 -2.23 -7.33 16.34
C THR A 83 -2.79 -7.02 14.96
N VAL A 84 -2.44 -7.84 13.98
CA VAL A 84 -2.98 -7.78 12.61
C VAL A 84 -4.03 -8.89 12.47
N PRO A 85 -5.34 -8.59 12.59
CA PRO A 85 -6.38 -9.62 12.70
C PRO A 85 -6.57 -10.45 11.42
N VAL A 86 -6.18 -9.91 10.27
CA VAL A 86 -6.25 -10.59 8.98
C VAL A 86 -4.88 -10.53 8.32
N ALA A 87 -4.29 -11.69 8.08
CA ALA A 87 -3.03 -11.78 7.37
C ALA A 87 -3.17 -11.15 5.96
N PRO A 88 -2.26 -10.26 5.53
CA PRO A 88 -2.38 -9.63 4.21
C PRO A 88 -2.20 -10.63 3.06
N ASP A 89 -3.26 -10.86 2.29
CA ASP A 89 -3.24 -11.73 1.10
C ASP A 89 -2.67 -11.04 -0.15
N GLY A 90 -2.62 -9.71 -0.14
CA GLY A 90 -2.16 -8.90 -1.25
C GLY A 90 -1.87 -7.46 -0.87
N ALA A 91 -1.55 -6.64 -1.87
CA ALA A 91 -0.97 -5.31 -1.68
C ALA A 91 0.30 -5.37 -0.81
N PHE A 92 0.60 -4.29 -0.08
CA PHE A 92 1.76 -4.20 0.79
C PHE A 92 1.47 -3.46 2.09
N TYR A 93 0.29 -3.75 2.68
CA TYR A 93 -0.22 -3.07 3.87
C TYR A 93 -0.60 -4.06 4.97
N ALA A 94 -0.25 -3.73 6.21
CA ALA A 94 -0.75 -4.40 7.40
C ALA A 94 -1.76 -3.49 8.10
N TRP A 95 -2.96 -4.01 8.36
CA TRP A 95 -4.01 -3.32 9.10
C TRP A 95 -3.99 -3.81 10.54
N MET A 96 -3.58 -2.96 11.47
CA MET A 96 -3.28 -3.35 12.84
C MET A 96 -4.21 -2.67 13.84
N ASP A 97 -4.61 -3.44 14.85
CA ASP A 97 -5.33 -2.97 16.02
C ASP A 97 -4.35 -2.32 17.00
N VAL A 98 -4.62 -1.07 17.38
CA VAL A 98 -3.80 -0.32 18.34
C VAL A 98 -4.50 -0.05 19.67
N SER A 99 -5.72 -0.56 19.86
CA SER A 99 -6.56 -0.29 21.05
C SER A 99 -5.94 -0.73 22.38
N ARG A 100 -4.97 -1.64 22.35
CA ARG A 100 -4.20 -2.05 23.55
C ARG A 100 -3.23 -0.97 24.04
N HIS A 101 -2.77 -0.09 23.14
CA HIS A 101 -1.75 0.90 23.43
C HIS A 101 -2.32 2.32 23.50
N HIS A 102 -3.38 2.60 22.75
CA HIS A 102 -3.93 3.95 22.68
C HIS A 102 -5.43 3.93 22.33
N ALA A 103 -6.19 4.89 22.88
CA ALA A 103 -7.62 5.03 22.62
C ALA A 103 -7.95 5.74 21.28
N ASP A 104 -6.97 6.45 20.72
CA ASP A 104 -7.07 7.22 19.47
C ASP A 104 -5.86 6.98 18.54
N SER A 105 -6.08 6.27 17.44
CA SER A 105 -5.07 5.98 16.43
C SER A 105 -4.42 7.23 15.82
N TRP A 106 -5.13 8.37 15.76
CA TRP A 106 -4.58 9.61 15.22
C TRP A 106 -3.49 10.19 16.15
N ALA A 107 -3.83 10.35 17.43
CA ALA A 107 -2.88 10.80 18.44
C ALA A 107 -1.70 9.83 18.57
N PHE A 108 -1.96 8.52 18.51
CA PHE A 108 -0.89 7.51 18.58
C PHE A 108 0.06 7.57 17.38
N ALA A 109 -0.46 7.72 16.15
CA ALA A 109 0.37 7.91 14.96
C ALA A 109 1.28 9.13 15.09
N HIS A 110 0.78 10.22 15.67
CA HIS A 110 1.57 11.43 15.89
C HIS A 110 2.64 11.23 16.97
N GLU A 111 2.30 10.55 18.07
CA GLU A 111 3.25 10.21 19.13
C GLU A 111 4.39 9.35 18.61
N LEU A 112 4.08 8.28 17.87
CA LEU A 112 5.09 7.38 17.29
C LEU A 112 5.95 8.10 16.25
N LEU A 113 5.38 9.03 15.49
CA LEU A 113 6.15 9.87 14.58
C LEU A 113 7.18 10.72 15.34
N HIS A 114 6.80 11.37 16.44
CA HIS A 114 7.71 12.24 17.17
C HIS A 114 8.73 11.47 18.02
N LYS A 115 8.29 10.43 18.72
CA LYS A 115 9.13 9.68 19.66
C LYS A 115 9.93 8.58 18.98
N ALA A 116 9.27 7.76 18.15
CA ALA A 116 9.92 6.63 17.48
C ALA A 116 10.48 7.02 16.11
N GLN A 117 10.15 8.20 15.57
CA GLN A 117 10.53 8.58 14.19
C GLN A 117 10.00 7.56 13.16
N VAL A 118 8.82 6.98 13.43
CA VAL A 118 8.15 6.00 12.56
C VAL A 118 6.80 6.57 12.12
N ALA A 119 6.63 6.76 10.81
CA ALA A 119 5.38 7.24 10.23
C ALA A 119 4.41 6.09 9.94
N LEU A 120 3.20 6.18 10.47
CA LEU A 120 2.11 5.21 10.29
C LEU A 120 0.83 5.95 9.91
N THR A 121 -0.09 5.28 9.20
CA THR A 121 -1.34 5.93 8.77
C THR A 121 -2.49 5.58 9.72
N PRO A 122 -3.21 6.56 10.30
CA PRO A 122 -4.33 6.32 11.19
C PRO A 122 -5.58 5.82 10.45
N GLY A 123 -6.44 5.11 11.16
CA GLY A 123 -7.57 4.38 10.58
C GLY A 123 -8.66 5.28 9.98
N ARG A 124 -8.79 6.50 10.50
CA ARG A 124 -9.79 7.49 10.06
C ARG A 124 -9.75 7.84 8.58
N ASP A 125 -8.60 7.66 7.93
CA ASP A 125 -8.45 7.94 6.50
C ASP A 125 -9.11 6.87 5.61
N PHE A 126 -9.52 5.73 6.19
CA PHE A 126 -9.98 4.55 5.46
C PHE A 126 -11.46 4.22 5.66
N GLY A 127 -12.14 4.85 6.62
CA GLY A 127 -13.56 4.62 6.85
C GLY A 127 -14.06 5.08 8.22
N LEU A 128 -15.33 4.77 8.49
CA LEU A 128 -16.06 5.19 9.69
C LEU A 128 -16.18 4.09 10.75
N ALA A 129 -15.80 2.86 10.44
CA ALA A 129 -15.87 1.73 11.36
C ALA A 129 -14.66 1.71 12.29
N ASP A 130 -14.87 2.11 13.55
CA ASP A 130 -13.84 2.20 14.60
C ASP A 130 -12.52 2.87 14.15
N PRO A 131 -12.54 4.04 13.50
CA PRO A 131 -11.35 4.67 12.94
C PRO A 131 -10.24 4.94 13.97
N GLN A 132 -10.62 5.14 15.23
CA GLN A 132 -9.75 5.33 16.38
C GLN A 132 -8.98 4.07 16.79
N ARG A 133 -9.45 2.87 16.40
CA ARG A 133 -8.85 1.58 16.79
C ARG A 133 -7.74 1.14 15.86
N TRP A 134 -7.78 1.57 14.61
CA TRP A 134 -6.97 0.95 13.56
C TRP A 134 -5.86 1.87 13.07
N MET A 135 -4.75 1.27 12.65
CA MET A 135 -3.69 1.93 11.90
C MET A 135 -3.24 1.04 10.74
N ARG A 136 -2.63 1.66 9.73
CA ARG A 136 -2.05 0.97 8.58
C ARG A 136 -0.54 1.19 8.55
N LEU A 137 0.20 0.10 8.47
CA LEU A 137 1.62 0.08 8.14
C LEU A 137 1.80 -0.30 6.67
N SER A 138 2.70 0.37 5.95
CA SER A 138 3.13 -0.01 4.60
C SER A 138 4.48 -0.73 4.66
N PHE A 139 4.56 -1.95 4.14
CA PHE A 139 5.80 -2.73 4.10
C PHE A 139 6.48 -2.74 2.71
N ALA A 140 6.23 -1.68 1.93
CA ALA A 140 6.93 -1.44 0.67
C ALA A 140 8.38 -0.93 0.84
N SER A 141 8.76 -0.48 2.05
CA SER A 141 10.12 -0.03 2.41
C SER A 141 11.13 -1.17 2.44
N SER A 142 12.42 -0.86 2.60
CA SER A 142 13.46 -1.89 2.70
C SER A 142 13.25 -2.79 3.94
N MET A 143 13.86 -3.98 3.95
CA MET A 143 13.79 -4.86 5.13
C MET A 143 14.47 -4.19 6.34
N ASP A 144 15.60 -3.51 6.11
CA ASP A 144 16.35 -2.81 7.14
C ASP A 144 15.52 -1.70 7.79
N ASP A 145 14.78 -0.91 6.99
CA ASP A 145 13.86 0.11 7.52
C ASP A 145 12.74 -0.52 8.36
N LEU A 146 12.22 -1.69 7.97
CA LEU A 146 11.18 -2.38 8.71
C LEU A 146 11.70 -2.92 10.05
N GLN A 147 12.90 -3.49 10.06
CA GLN A 147 13.56 -3.96 11.28
C GLN A 147 13.83 -2.80 12.24
N GLU A 148 14.35 -1.69 11.70
CA GLU A 148 14.61 -0.49 12.49
C GLU A 148 13.31 0.13 13.02
N ALA A 149 12.24 0.16 12.23
CA ALA A 149 10.94 0.63 12.68
C ALA A 149 10.41 -0.23 13.84
N VAL A 150 10.46 -1.55 13.73
CA VAL A 150 10.05 -2.47 14.82
C VAL A 150 10.87 -2.22 16.08
N ARG A 151 12.19 -2.05 15.96
CA ARG A 151 13.07 -1.76 17.11
C ARG A 151 12.65 -0.46 17.81
N ARG A 152 12.48 0.64 17.07
CA ARG A 152 12.10 1.96 17.64
C ARG A 152 10.70 1.95 18.24
N LEU A 153 9.74 1.25 17.62
CA LEU A 153 8.41 1.07 18.18
C LEU A 153 8.47 0.34 19.52
N GLY A 154 9.27 -0.74 19.60
CA GLY A 154 9.49 -1.46 20.84
C GLY A 154 10.06 -0.59 21.97
N GLU A 155 10.97 0.33 21.67
CA GLU A 155 11.56 1.24 22.67
C GLU A 155 10.55 2.27 23.21
N VAL A 156 9.61 2.74 22.38
CA VAL A 156 8.61 3.74 22.78
C VAL A 156 7.39 3.12 23.46
N MET A 157 7.08 1.87 23.13
CA MET A 157 5.89 1.16 23.63
C MET A 157 6.15 0.27 24.84
N ALA A 158 7.40 0.13 25.26
CA ALA A 158 7.81 -0.62 26.46
C ALA A 158 7.34 0.05 27.77
#